data_AF-A0A353CW41-F1
#
_entry.id   AF-A0A353CW41-F1
#
_cell.length_a   1.000
_cell.length_b   1.000
_cell.length_c   1.000
_cell.angle_alpha   90.00
_cell.angle_beta   90.00
_cell.angle_gamma   90.00
#
_symmetry.space_group_name_H-M   'P 1'
#
loop_
_entity.id
_entity.type
_entity.pdbx_description
1 polymer ?
#
loop_
_entity_poly.entity_id
_entity_poly.type
_entity_poly.pdbx_seq_one_letter_code
_entity_poly.pdbx_strand_id
1 'polypeptide(L)'
;MWYQKGLRIITALLSFFAVWICAYTTVVLGSYLLLSEGGHIRLSEKMSWLAPGMGIIYALLVFYLDYSGRASRRFLRINSAVVLIIVVVTAGFYFFNWVDSIYGVTPQSAAENIYDGMWHEKELQDYRFIEELSTLDESGNLRYVSYRVVDVNNLTQARVSVARYGWFWWTLASSRGVEPPEVGLKRAKELVVNSWSRDTGVSILREIISDHPGTPEAMEADRIITEMGY
;
A
#
# COMPACT_ATOMS: atom_id res chain seq x y z
N MET A 1 -7.60 -49.19 1.68
CA MET A 1 -6.16 -48.96 1.36
C MET A 1 -5.90 -47.61 0.67
N TRP A 2 -6.74 -47.15 -0.26
CA TRP A 2 -6.56 -45.85 -0.97
C TRP A 2 -6.56 -44.61 -0.06
N TYR A 3 -7.43 -44.58 0.95
CA TYR A 3 -7.55 -43.46 1.90
C TYR A 3 -6.24 -43.17 2.67
N GLN A 4 -5.49 -44.22 3.06
CA GLN A 4 -4.21 -44.06 3.76
C GLN A 4 -3.10 -43.54 2.85
N LYS A 5 -3.11 -43.88 1.55
CA LYS A 5 -2.14 -43.35 0.59
C LYS A 5 -2.37 -41.86 0.32
N GLY A 6 -3.62 -41.44 0.18
CA GLY A 6 -3.98 -40.02 0.01
C GLY A 6 -3.58 -39.15 1.20
N LEU A 7 -3.85 -39.61 2.41
CA LEU A 7 -3.49 -38.89 3.64
C LEU A 7 -1.98 -38.61 3.74
N ARG A 8 -1.15 -39.60 3.37
CA ARG A 8 0.32 -39.48 3.38
C ARG A 8 0.85 -38.41 2.44
N ILE A 9 0.28 -38.36 1.24
CA ILE A 9 0.64 -37.35 0.23
C ILE A 9 0.24 -35.97 0.74
N ILE A 10 -0.97 -35.82 1.31
CA ILE A 10 -1.43 -34.54 1.86
C ILE A 10 -0.53 -34.08 3.01
N THR A 11 -0.17 -34.95 3.96
CA THR A 11 0.72 -34.58 5.07
C THR A 11 2.12 -34.17 4.58
N ALA A 12 2.67 -34.86 3.57
CA ALA A 12 3.95 -34.49 2.98
C ALA A 12 3.89 -33.11 2.29
N LEU A 13 2.83 -32.85 1.52
CA LEU A 13 2.61 -31.55 0.87
C LEU A 13 2.45 -30.42 1.90
N LEU A 14 1.64 -30.62 2.93
CA LEU A 14 1.47 -29.62 3.97
C LEU A 14 2.80 -29.37 4.72
N SER A 15 3.60 -30.41 4.96
CA SER A 15 4.93 -30.29 5.58
C SER A 15 5.90 -29.51 4.69
N PHE A 16 5.84 -29.70 3.37
CA PHE A 16 6.59 -28.90 2.40
C PHE A 16 6.25 -27.41 2.55
N PHE A 17 4.96 -27.06 2.51
CA PHE A 17 4.53 -25.67 2.60
C PHE A 17 4.93 -25.05 3.94
N ALA A 18 4.72 -25.76 5.05
CA ALA A 18 5.06 -25.26 6.37
C ALA A 18 6.56 -24.91 6.50
N VAL A 19 7.45 -25.80 6.02
CA VAL A 19 8.90 -25.54 6.06
C VAL A 19 9.31 -24.46 5.08
N TRP A 20 8.75 -24.45 3.87
CA TRP A 20 9.03 -23.39 2.91
C TRP A 20 8.72 -22.02 3.50
N ILE A 21 7.53 -21.85 4.07
CA ILE A 21 7.10 -20.58 4.67
C ILE A 21 7.99 -20.24 5.87
N CYS A 22 8.15 -21.14 6.84
CA CYS A 22 8.95 -20.85 8.04
C CYS A 22 10.41 -20.55 7.72
N ALA A 23 11.04 -21.30 6.81
CA ALA A 23 12.42 -21.08 6.41
C ALA A 23 12.58 -19.74 5.69
N TYR A 24 11.67 -19.41 4.76
CA TYR A 24 11.71 -18.14 4.04
C TYR A 24 11.53 -16.96 5.01
N THR A 25 10.47 -16.97 5.84
CA THR A 25 10.18 -15.87 6.77
C THR A 25 11.30 -15.70 7.79
N THR A 26 11.82 -16.78 8.38
CA THR A 26 12.91 -16.69 9.39
C THR A 26 14.16 -16.07 8.82
N VAL A 27 14.53 -16.44 7.58
CA VAL A 27 15.72 -15.89 6.95
C VAL A 27 15.51 -14.46 6.50
N VAL A 28 14.34 -14.10 5.95
CA VAL A 28 14.02 -12.71 5.60
C VAL A 28 14.04 -11.83 6.85
N LEU A 29 13.36 -12.21 7.94
CA LEU A 29 13.36 -11.45 9.20
C LEU A 29 14.77 -11.36 9.80
N GLY A 30 15.51 -12.47 9.84
CA GLY A 30 16.89 -12.49 10.33
C GLY A 30 17.81 -11.60 9.50
N SER A 31 17.64 -11.59 8.17
CA SER A 31 18.41 -10.75 7.27
C SER A 31 18.09 -9.26 7.42
N TYR A 32 16.83 -8.93 7.68
CA TYR A 32 16.39 -7.57 7.96
C TYR A 32 16.97 -7.05 9.28
N LEU A 33 17.06 -7.92 10.30
CA LEU A 33 17.63 -7.56 11.60
C LEU A 33 19.17 -7.51 11.60
N LEU A 34 19.84 -8.26 10.74
CA LEU A 34 21.30 -8.42 10.75
C LEU A 34 22.04 -7.65 9.64
N LEU A 35 21.35 -7.25 8.57
CA LEU A 35 21.97 -6.60 7.41
C LEU A 35 21.35 -5.21 7.19
N SER A 36 22.16 -4.25 6.75
CA SER A 36 21.69 -2.91 6.37
C SER A 36 20.70 -2.96 5.19
N GLU A 37 20.01 -1.84 4.94
CA GLU A 37 18.89 -1.69 3.98
C GLU A 37 19.14 -2.21 2.55
N GLY A 38 20.39 -2.48 2.12
CA GLY A 38 20.67 -3.10 0.82
C GLY A 38 20.92 -4.62 0.85
N GLY A 39 21.30 -5.18 2.00
CA GLY A 39 21.73 -6.58 2.13
C GLY A 39 20.57 -7.58 2.17
N HIS A 40 19.43 -7.17 2.74
CA HIS A 40 18.25 -8.03 2.88
C HIS A 40 17.57 -8.33 1.53
N ILE A 41 17.59 -7.40 0.57
CA ILE A 41 16.98 -7.58 -0.77
C ILE A 41 17.69 -8.71 -1.54
N ARG A 42 19.03 -8.65 -1.61
CA ARG A 42 19.84 -9.69 -2.29
C ARG A 42 19.75 -11.06 -1.59
N LEU A 43 19.56 -11.09 -0.27
CA LEU A 43 19.39 -12.35 0.45
C LEU A 43 17.99 -12.95 0.24
N SER A 44 16.95 -12.10 0.21
CA SER A 44 15.57 -12.49 -0.11
C SER A 44 15.46 -13.15 -1.48
N GLU A 45 16.10 -12.57 -2.51
CA GLU A 45 16.13 -13.13 -3.86
C GLU A 45 16.75 -14.53 -3.90
N LYS A 46 17.87 -14.75 -3.19
CA LYS A 46 18.52 -16.07 -3.12
C LYS A 46 17.72 -17.09 -2.32
N MET A 47 17.02 -16.62 -1.29
CA MET A 47 16.21 -17.47 -0.41
C MET A 47 14.88 -17.87 -1.02
N SER A 48 14.38 -17.13 -2.01
CA SER A 48 13.20 -17.52 -2.79
C SER A 48 13.36 -18.89 -3.47
N TRP A 49 14.61 -19.30 -3.77
CA TRP A 49 14.94 -20.60 -4.37
C TRP A 49 15.36 -21.67 -3.36
N LEU A 50 16.08 -21.27 -2.30
CA LEU A 50 16.56 -22.20 -1.26
C LEU A 50 15.46 -22.69 -0.31
N ALA A 51 14.51 -21.82 0.06
CA ALA A 51 13.45 -22.17 0.99
C ALA A 51 12.48 -23.23 0.43
N PRO A 52 12.04 -23.18 -0.84
CA PRO A 52 11.34 -24.30 -1.47
C PRO A 52 12.19 -25.58 -1.47
N GLY A 53 13.49 -25.49 -1.79
CA GLY A 53 14.38 -26.64 -1.79
C GLY A 53 14.45 -27.35 -0.43
N MET A 54 14.58 -26.58 0.66
CA MET A 54 14.54 -27.11 2.02
C MET A 54 13.18 -27.71 2.38
N GLY A 55 12.09 -27.10 1.92
CA GLY A 55 10.75 -27.65 2.05
C GLY A 55 10.63 -29.03 1.38
N ILE A 56 11.17 -29.19 0.17
CA ILE A 56 11.10 -30.46 -0.59
C ILE A 56 11.86 -31.54 0.17
N ILE A 57 13.08 -31.24 0.62
CA ILE A 57 13.92 -32.18 1.38
C ILE A 57 13.19 -32.64 2.65
N TYR A 58 12.59 -31.70 3.40
CA TYR A 58 11.84 -32.04 4.61
C TYR A 58 10.61 -32.89 4.33
N ALA A 59 9.82 -32.55 3.30
CA ALA A 59 8.65 -33.33 2.92
C ALA A 59 9.01 -34.76 2.49
N LEU A 60 10.08 -34.93 1.71
CA LEU A 60 10.60 -36.23 1.33
C LEU A 60 11.08 -37.03 2.55
N LEU A 61 11.73 -36.37 3.51
CA LEU A 61 12.18 -37.00 4.75
C LEU A 61 10.99 -37.50 5.59
N VAL A 62 9.96 -36.67 5.79
CA VAL A 62 8.73 -37.04 6.50
C VAL A 62 8.02 -38.19 5.79
N PHE A 63 7.91 -38.11 4.45
CA PHE A 63 7.31 -39.17 3.64
C PHE A 63 8.09 -40.48 3.75
N TYR A 64 9.42 -40.44 3.68
CA TYR A 64 10.28 -41.60 3.85
C TYR A 64 10.16 -42.23 5.24
N LEU A 65 10.14 -41.41 6.30
CA LEU A 65 10.02 -41.89 7.68
C LEU A 65 8.66 -42.53 7.95
N ASP A 66 7.58 -41.99 7.37
CA ASP A 66 6.25 -42.59 7.46
C ASP A 66 6.11 -43.86 6.59
N TYR A 67 6.64 -43.85 5.37
CA TYR A 67 6.62 -45.02 4.48
C TYR A 67 7.41 -46.20 5.04
N SER A 68 8.59 -45.92 5.61
CA SER A 68 9.46 -46.94 6.24
C SER A 68 8.95 -47.42 7.60
N GLY A 69 7.85 -46.84 8.12
CA GLY A 69 7.30 -47.16 9.44
C GLY A 69 8.21 -46.78 10.61
N ARG A 70 9.26 -45.98 10.35
CA ARG A 70 10.22 -45.51 11.36
C ARG A 70 9.70 -44.32 12.16
N ALA A 71 8.66 -43.64 11.66
CA ALA A 71 8.01 -42.56 12.37
C ALA A 71 7.09 -43.08 13.48
N SER A 72 7.27 -42.58 14.72
CA SER A 72 6.32 -42.86 15.79
C SER A 72 4.97 -42.18 15.54
N ARG A 73 3.88 -42.81 15.97
CA ARG A 73 2.52 -42.20 15.87
C ARG A 73 2.42 -40.86 16.60
N ARG A 74 3.20 -40.66 17.67
CA ARG A 74 3.28 -39.38 18.40
C ARG A 74 3.94 -38.30 17.55
N PHE A 75 5.06 -38.62 16.90
CA PHE A 75 5.76 -37.70 15.99
C PHE A 75 4.85 -37.26 14.84
N LEU A 76 4.15 -38.19 14.19
CA LEU A 76 3.25 -37.87 13.08
C LEU A 76 2.09 -36.94 13.50
N ARG A 77 1.53 -37.13 14.69
CA ARG A 77 0.47 -36.26 15.23
C ARG A 77 0.98 -34.86 15.53
N ILE A 78 2.13 -34.74 16.20
CA ILE A 78 2.73 -33.44 16.53
C ILE A 78 3.10 -32.70 15.24
N ASN A 79 3.76 -33.37 14.30
CA ASN A 79 4.14 -32.78 13.02
C ASN A 79 2.90 -32.29 12.26
N SER A 80 1.86 -33.12 12.16
CA SER A 80 0.61 -32.73 11.47
C SER A 80 -0.08 -31.52 12.13
N ALA A 81 -0.08 -31.45 13.46
CA ALA A 81 -0.67 -30.32 14.19
C ALA A 81 0.12 -29.02 13.96
N VAL A 82 1.45 -29.08 14.06
CA VAL A 82 2.33 -27.91 13.81
C VAL A 82 2.19 -27.43 12.37
N VAL A 83 2.23 -28.36 11.42
CA VAL A 83 2.05 -28.08 9.99
C VAL A 83 0.68 -27.44 9.73
N LEU A 84 -0.39 -27.94 10.33
CA LEU A 84 -1.72 -27.37 10.19
C LEU A 84 -1.78 -25.93 10.75
N ILE A 85 -1.20 -25.69 11.92
CA ILE A 85 -1.13 -24.35 12.52
C ILE A 85 -0.41 -23.38 11.58
N ILE A 86 0.75 -23.76 11.05
CA ILE A 86 1.52 -22.93 10.13
C ILE A 86 0.69 -22.62 8.88
N VAL A 87 0.10 -23.64 8.25
CA VAL A 87 -0.71 -23.45 7.04
C VAL A 87 -1.91 -22.54 7.30
N VAL A 88 -2.61 -22.70 8.43
CA VAL A 88 -3.77 -21.85 8.79
C VAL A 88 -3.33 -20.40 9.04
N VAL A 89 -2.25 -20.19 9.80
CA VAL A 89 -1.73 -18.83 10.07
C VAL A 89 -1.27 -18.17 8.78
N THR A 90 -0.56 -18.90 7.91
CA THR A 90 -0.11 -18.36 6.62
C THR A 90 -1.27 -18.08 5.68
N ALA A 91 -2.24 -18.99 5.58
CA ALA A 91 -3.45 -18.74 4.81
C ALA A 91 -4.20 -17.50 5.32
N GLY A 92 -4.28 -17.32 6.65
CA GLY A 92 -4.83 -16.12 7.26
C GLY A 92 -4.06 -14.84 6.90
N PHE A 93 -2.72 -14.89 6.91
CA PHE A 93 -1.88 -13.76 6.53
C PHE A 93 -1.99 -13.42 5.04
N TYR A 94 -1.97 -14.42 4.16
CA TYR A 94 -2.20 -14.21 2.72
C TYR A 94 -3.62 -13.72 2.44
N PHE A 95 -4.62 -14.23 3.17
CA PHE A 95 -5.99 -13.74 3.05
C PHE A 95 -6.09 -12.29 3.51
N PHE A 96 -5.43 -11.91 4.62
CA PHE A 96 -5.39 -10.53 5.09
C PHE A 96 -4.69 -9.62 4.08
N ASN A 97 -3.51 -9.99 3.58
CA ASN A 97 -2.82 -9.20 2.55
C ASN A 97 -3.60 -9.14 1.23
N TRP A 98 -4.31 -10.20 0.87
CA TRP A 98 -5.17 -10.21 -0.30
C TRP A 98 -6.34 -9.25 -0.10
N VAL A 99 -7.00 -9.28 1.05
CA VAL A 99 -8.05 -8.31 1.41
C VAL A 99 -7.51 -6.89 1.42
N ASP A 100 -6.31 -6.66 1.98
CA ASP A 100 -5.64 -5.35 2.01
C ASP A 100 -5.25 -4.87 0.60
N SER A 101 -4.98 -5.81 -0.33
CA SER A 101 -4.74 -5.52 -1.75
C SER A 101 -6.00 -5.25 -2.57
N ILE A 102 -7.21 -5.45 -2.01
CA ILE A 102 -8.45 -5.06 -2.68
C ILE A 102 -8.52 -3.52 -2.61
N TYR A 103 -8.44 -2.87 -3.78
CA TYR A 103 -8.63 -1.43 -3.92
C TYR A 103 -9.88 -0.96 -3.17
N GLY A 104 -9.71 -0.03 -2.22
CA GLY A 104 -10.81 0.47 -1.40
C GLY A 104 -10.88 -0.09 0.03
N VAL A 105 -9.98 -0.99 0.42
CA VAL A 105 -9.89 -1.49 1.81
C VAL A 105 -9.07 -0.55 2.70
N THR A 106 -8.11 0.17 2.13
CA THR A 106 -7.38 1.26 2.78
C THR A 106 -7.78 2.61 2.18
N PRO A 107 -7.72 3.72 2.95
CA PRO A 107 -8.05 5.04 2.40
C PRO A 107 -7.09 5.44 1.27
N GLN A 108 -5.81 5.07 1.38
CA GLN A 108 -4.82 5.34 0.34
C GLN A 108 -5.10 4.54 -0.94
N SER A 109 -5.36 3.23 -0.88
CA SER A 109 -5.67 2.44 -2.08
C SER A 109 -6.96 2.91 -2.77
N ALA A 110 -7.93 3.39 -1.99
CA ALA A 110 -9.13 4.03 -2.54
C ALA A 110 -8.77 5.31 -3.32
N ALA A 111 -7.86 6.13 -2.77
CA ALA A 111 -7.42 7.36 -3.40
C ALA A 111 -6.56 7.11 -4.66
N GLU A 112 -5.69 6.10 -4.63
CA GLU A 112 -4.90 5.63 -5.78
C GLU A 112 -5.81 5.20 -6.94
N ASN A 113 -6.81 4.37 -6.67
CA ASN A 113 -7.76 3.92 -7.70
C ASN A 113 -8.54 5.09 -8.34
N ILE A 114 -8.92 6.09 -7.54
CA ILE A 114 -9.55 7.32 -8.04
C ILE A 114 -8.60 8.08 -8.97
N TYR A 115 -7.35 8.28 -8.54
CA TYR A 115 -6.35 9.01 -9.31
C TYR A 115 -6.01 8.28 -10.63
N ASP A 116 -5.75 6.98 -10.56
CA ASP A 116 -5.46 6.18 -11.76
C ASP A 116 -6.64 6.14 -12.74
N GLY A 117 -7.88 6.17 -12.24
CA GLY A 117 -9.09 6.20 -13.07
C GLY A 117 -9.33 7.53 -13.79
N MET A 118 -8.92 8.66 -13.23
CA MET A 118 -9.08 9.97 -13.85
C MET A 118 -7.90 10.40 -14.73
N TRP A 119 -6.69 9.97 -14.39
CA TRP A 119 -5.46 10.36 -15.08
C TRP A 119 -4.85 9.23 -15.91
N HIS A 120 -5.67 8.24 -16.30
CA HIS A 120 -5.29 7.05 -17.06
C HIS A 120 -4.48 7.32 -18.35
N GLU A 121 -4.59 8.53 -18.92
CA GLU A 121 -3.87 8.93 -20.14
C GLU A 121 -2.48 9.55 -19.89
N LYS A 122 -2.15 9.91 -18.65
CA LYS A 122 -0.80 10.40 -18.31
C LYS A 122 -0.04 9.26 -17.64
N GLU A 123 0.98 8.73 -18.31
CA GLU A 123 2.03 7.89 -17.72
C GLU A 123 2.82 8.71 -16.68
N LEU A 124 2.20 9.06 -15.55
CA LEU A 124 2.88 9.66 -14.41
C LEU A 124 3.53 8.53 -13.64
N GLN A 125 4.75 8.17 -14.05
CA GLN A 125 5.45 7.02 -13.50
C GLN A 125 5.95 7.18 -12.06
N ASP A 126 5.85 8.37 -11.44
CA ASP A 126 6.24 8.56 -10.04
C ASP A 126 5.40 9.66 -9.36
N TYR A 127 4.45 9.24 -8.51
CA TYR A 127 3.67 10.13 -7.65
C TYR A 127 3.64 9.61 -6.20
N ARG A 128 3.33 10.50 -5.25
CA ARG A 128 3.11 10.12 -3.85
C ARG A 128 1.89 10.82 -3.26
N PHE A 129 1.17 10.09 -2.42
CA PHE A 129 0.03 10.62 -1.65
C PHE A 129 0.53 11.17 -0.31
N ILE A 130 0.22 12.43 -0.04
CA ILE A 130 0.49 13.11 1.24
C ILE A 130 -0.85 13.38 1.92
N GLU A 131 -1.07 12.82 3.11
CA GLU A 131 -2.28 13.10 3.89
C GLU A 131 -2.30 14.58 4.34
N GLU A 132 -3.38 15.30 4.02
CA GLU A 132 -3.60 16.69 4.44
C GLU A 132 -4.57 16.79 5.61
N LEU A 133 -5.59 15.93 5.63
CA LEU A 133 -6.66 15.97 6.62
C LEU A 133 -7.19 14.58 6.88
N SER A 134 -7.36 14.22 8.14
CA SER A 134 -8.15 13.07 8.56
C SER A 134 -9.20 13.47 9.59
N THR A 135 -10.38 12.88 9.50
CA THR A 135 -11.49 13.11 10.43
C THR A 135 -11.98 11.79 10.98
N LEU A 136 -12.20 11.76 12.29
CA LEU A 136 -12.74 10.61 13.01
C LEU A 136 -14.27 10.74 13.17
N ASP A 137 -14.97 9.60 13.21
CA ASP A 137 -16.37 9.54 13.62
C ASP A 137 -16.52 9.60 15.16
N GLU A 138 -17.77 9.60 15.63
CA GLU A 138 -18.10 9.62 17.07
C GLU A 138 -17.57 8.41 17.85
N SER A 139 -17.23 7.32 17.15
CA SER A 139 -16.64 6.11 17.72
C SER A 139 -15.10 6.10 17.66
N GLY A 140 -14.48 7.20 17.18
CA GLY A 140 -13.03 7.33 17.04
C GLY A 140 -12.46 6.62 15.80
N ASN A 141 -13.29 6.18 14.86
CA ASN A 141 -12.81 5.55 13.62
C ASN A 141 -12.59 6.60 12.53
N LEU A 142 -11.53 6.41 11.74
CA LEU A 142 -11.27 7.22 10.54
C LEU A 142 -12.49 7.17 9.60
N ARG A 143 -13.10 8.33 9.35
CA ARG A 143 -14.31 8.50 8.53
C ARG A 143 -14.02 9.20 7.22
N TYR A 144 -13.05 10.10 7.20
CA TYR A 144 -12.71 10.91 6.04
C TYR A 144 -11.21 11.14 6.01
N VAL A 145 -10.61 11.05 4.82
CA VAL A 145 -9.21 11.39 4.59
C VAL A 145 -9.09 12.16 3.29
N SER A 146 -8.30 13.24 3.31
CA SER A 146 -7.92 13.99 2.12
C SER A 146 -6.43 13.84 1.88
N TYR A 147 -6.09 13.53 0.64
CA TYR A 147 -4.72 13.40 0.16
C TYR A 147 -4.41 14.44 -0.89
N ARG A 148 -3.18 14.94 -0.82
CA ARG A 148 -2.52 15.68 -1.89
C ARG A 148 -1.62 14.74 -2.66
N VAL A 149 -1.83 14.65 -3.98
CA VAL A 149 -1.00 13.86 -4.89
C VAL A 149 0.07 14.79 -5.43
N VAL A 150 1.33 14.47 -5.14
CA VAL A 150 2.47 15.24 -5.62
C VAL A 150 3.37 14.41 -6.51
N ASP A 151 4.02 15.08 -7.46
CA ASP A 151 5.03 14.46 -8.32
C ASP A 151 6.41 14.38 -7.65
N VAL A 152 7.40 13.87 -8.40
CA VAL A 152 8.82 13.79 -7.98
C VAL A 152 9.44 15.13 -7.59
N ASN A 153 8.89 16.25 -8.07
CA ASN A 153 9.35 17.59 -7.77
C ASN A 153 8.57 18.21 -6.60
N ASN A 154 7.71 17.44 -5.92
CA ASN A 154 6.81 17.88 -4.86
C ASN A 154 5.76 18.90 -5.30
N LEU A 155 5.48 18.99 -6.60
CA LEU A 155 4.42 19.83 -7.12
C LEU A 155 3.10 19.09 -7.02
N THR A 156 2.08 19.80 -6.59
CA THR A 156 0.75 19.24 -6.42
C THR A 156 0.09 19.03 -7.78
N GLN A 157 -0.25 17.78 -8.08
CA GLN A 157 -0.92 17.39 -9.31
C GLN A 157 -2.44 17.28 -9.11
N ALA A 158 -2.86 16.76 -7.95
CA ALA A 158 -4.28 16.62 -7.63
C ALA A 158 -4.52 16.61 -6.12
N ARG A 159 -5.79 16.84 -5.75
CA ARG A 159 -6.32 16.45 -4.43
C ARG A 159 -7.35 15.35 -4.61
N VAL A 160 -7.27 14.35 -3.74
CA VAL A 160 -8.20 13.21 -3.72
C VAL A 160 -8.67 13.01 -2.29
N SER A 161 -9.98 12.96 -2.11
CA SER A 161 -10.58 12.78 -0.80
C SER A 161 -11.48 11.55 -0.79
N VAL A 162 -11.39 10.76 0.28
CA VAL A 162 -12.09 9.48 0.43
C VAL A 162 -12.84 9.45 1.76
N ALA A 163 -13.98 8.76 1.78
CA ALA A 163 -14.77 8.61 2.98
C ALA A 163 -15.08 7.14 3.25
N ARG A 164 -15.20 6.79 4.52
CA ARG A 164 -15.50 5.44 4.94
C ARG A 164 -17.02 5.22 4.98
N TYR A 165 -17.48 4.12 4.38
CA TYR A 165 -18.83 3.61 4.55
C TYR A 165 -18.78 2.14 4.95
N GLY A 166 -19.05 1.87 6.23
CA GLY A 166 -18.89 0.54 6.82
C GLY A 166 -17.43 0.09 6.83
N TRP A 167 -17.17 -1.05 6.20
CA TRP A 167 -15.83 -1.68 6.16
C TRP A 167 -14.97 -1.21 4.98
N PHE A 168 -15.56 -0.49 4.04
CA PHE A 168 -14.89 -0.08 2.80
C PHE A 168 -14.71 1.43 2.78
N TRP A 169 -13.60 1.86 2.19
CA TRP A 169 -13.36 3.23 1.80
C TRP A 169 -14.01 3.45 0.44
N TRP A 170 -15.12 4.16 0.50
CA TRP A 170 -15.83 4.54 -0.70
C TRP A 170 -15.35 5.90 -1.15
N THR A 171 -15.51 6.12 -2.44
CA THR A 171 -15.35 7.44 -3.01
C THR A 171 -16.53 8.28 -2.53
N LEU A 172 -16.25 9.19 -1.61
CA LEU A 172 -17.18 10.23 -1.23
C LEU A 172 -16.36 11.46 -0.93
N ALA A 173 -15.71 12.00 -1.96
CA ALA A 173 -15.36 13.41 -2.02
C ALA A 173 -14.58 13.74 -3.29
N SER A 174 -14.67 15.00 -3.64
CA SER A 174 -14.06 15.64 -4.80
C SER A 174 -12.66 15.14 -5.14
N SER A 175 -12.45 14.95 -6.42
CA SER A 175 -11.15 15.00 -7.03
C SER A 175 -11.02 16.25 -7.87
N ARG A 176 -9.89 16.95 -7.73
CA ARG A 176 -9.60 18.13 -8.53
C ARG A 176 -8.16 18.05 -9.00
N GLY A 177 -7.98 18.14 -10.31
CA GLY A 177 -6.67 18.41 -10.90
C GLY A 177 -6.24 19.82 -10.50
N VAL A 178 -5.01 19.94 -10.00
CA VAL A 178 -4.41 21.24 -9.70
C VAL A 178 -3.76 21.76 -10.98
N GLU A 179 -4.11 22.99 -11.33
CA GLU A 179 -3.57 23.65 -12.51
C GLU A 179 -2.10 24.05 -12.27
N PRO A 180 -1.22 24.03 -13.28
CA PRO A 180 0.15 24.49 -13.13
C PRO A 180 0.19 25.93 -12.60
N PRO A 181 1.12 26.25 -11.67
CA PRO A 181 1.14 27.52 -10.97
C PRO A 181 1.27 28.73 -11.90
N GLU A 182 2.00 28.59 -13.02
CA GLU A 182 2.18 29.65 -14.03
C GLU A 182 0.85 30.03 -14.70
N VAL A 183 0.05 29.03 -15.07
CA VAL A 183 -1.24 29.21 -15.76
C VAL A 183 -2.25 29.80 -14.77
N GLY A 184 -2.28 29.26 -13.55
CA GLY A 184 -3.12 29.78 -12.46
C GLY A 184 -2.80 31.24 -12.14
N LEU A 185 -1.51 31.59 -12.00
CA LEU A 185 -1.05 32.94 -11.67
C LEU A 185 -1.42 33.93 -12.77
N LYS A 186 -1.24 33.56 -14.04
CA LYS A 186 -1.64 34.39 -15.18
C LYS A 186 -3.14 34.67 -15.16
N ARG A 187 -3.97 33.63 -14.99
CA ARG A 187 -5.43 33.76 -14.90
C ARG A 187 -5.84 34.63 -13.70
N ALA A 188 -5.19 34.43 -12.56
CA ALA A 188 -5.48 35.21 -11.36
C ALA A 188 -5.16 36.70 -11.55
N LYS A 189 -4.01 37.03 -12.17
CA LYS A 189 -3.64 38.41 -12.51
C LYS A 189 -4.69 39.07 -13.41
N GLU A 190 -5.18 38.37 -14.43
CA GLU A 190 -6.25 38.88 -15.31
C GLU A 190 -7.56 39.14 -14.54
N LEU A 191 -7.94 38.24 -13.63
CA LEU A 191 -9.17 38.36 -12.84
C LEU A 191 -9.09 39.42 -11.75
N VAL A 192 -7.93 39.66 -11.16
CA VAL A 192 -7.70 40.69 -10.13
C VAL A 192 -7.83 42.11 -10.70
N VAL A 193 -7.37 42.31 -11.93
CA VAL A 193 -7.50 43.59 -12.65
C VAL A 193 -8.97 43.88 -12.99
N ASN A 194 -9.78 42.85 -13.21
CA ASN A 194 -11.21 42.98 -13.46
C ASN A 194 -12.00 43.06 -12.14
N SER A 195 -12.55 44.24 -11.83
CA SER A 195 -13.21 44.52 -10.55
C SER A 195 -14.40 43.60 -10.23
N TRP A 196 -15.03 42.99 -11.23
CA TRP A 196 -16.20 42.12 -11.05
C TRP A 196 -15.81 40.68 -10.66
N SER A 197 -14.55 40.31 -10.86
CA SER A 197 -14.01 38.96 -10.60
C SER A 197 -12.81 38.97 -9.65
N ARG A 198 -12.59 40.10 -8.96
CA ARG A 198 -11.42 40.31 -8.11
C ARG A 198 -11.32 39.25 -7.01
N ASP A 199 -12.43 38.96 -6.32
CA ASP A 199 -12.45 37.97 -5.24
C ASP A 199 -12.14 36.55 -5.74
N THR A 200 -12.60 36.21 -6.95
CA THR A 200 -12.24 34.94 -7.62
C THR A 200 -10.75 34.89 -7.93
N GLY A 201 -10.16 36.01 -8.39
CA GLY A 201 -8.72 36.13 -8.60
C GLY A 201 -7.93 35.92 -7.30
N VAL A 202 -8.32 36.58 -6.22
CA VAL A 202 -7.71 36.41 -4.89
C VAL A 202 -7.83 34.97 -4.39
N SER A 203 -8.99 34.32 -4.61
CA SER A 203 -9.17 32.90 -4.28
C SER A 203 -8.18 32.01 -5.01
N ILE A 204 -7.95 32.25 -6.30
CA ILE A 204 -6.97 31.47 -7.08
C ILE A 204 -5.54 31.73 -6.59
N LEU A 205 -5.20 32.98 -6.23
CA LEU A 205 -3.88 33.29 -5.65
C LEU A 205 -3.66 32.52 -4.33
N ARG A 206 -4.67 32.44 -3.46
CA ARG A 206 -4.61 31.65 -2.22
C ARG A 206 -4.46 30.16 -2.50
N GLU A 207 -5.15 29.64 -3.51
CA GLU A 207 -4.98 28.25 -3.97
C GLU A 207 -3.53 27.99 -4.42
N ILE A 208 -2.91 28.89 -5.21
CA ILE A 208 -1.51 28.73 -5.66
C ILE A 208 -0.54 28.70 -4.48
N ILE A 209 -0.71 29.57 -3.48
CA ILE A 209 0.14 29.58 -2.27
C ILE A 209 0.01 28.27 -1.50
N SER A 210 -1.22 27.77 -1.37
CA SER A 210 -1.49 26.52 -0.65
C SER A 210 -0.99 25.29 -1.40
N ASP A 211 -1.12 25.27 -2.73
CA ASP A 211 -0.89 24.07 -3.54
C ASP A 211 0.57 23.98 -4.01
N HIS A 212 1.25 25.11 -4.17
CA HIS A 212 2.63 25.18 -4.66
C HIS A 212 3.53 25.99 -3.71
N PRO A 213 3.64 25.60 -2.41
CA PRO A 213 4.37 26.40 -1.44
C PRO A 213 5.86 26.50 -1.81
N GLY A 214 6.39 27.72 -1.76
CA GLY A 214 7.81 28.01 -2.01
C GLY A 214 8.20 28.12 -3.48
N THR A 215 7.26 28.02 -4.43
CA THR A 215 7.56 28.34 -5.84
C THR A 215 7.58 29.86 -6.06
N PRO A 216 8.28 30.34 -7.10
CA PRO A 216 8.27 31.77 -7.46
C PRO A 216 6.85 32.31 -7.66
N GLU A 217 5.93 31.51 -8.18
CA GLU A 217 4.54 31.88 -8.41
C GLU A 217 3.75 32.02 -7.12
N ALA A 218 3.99 31.15 -6.12
CA ALA A 218 3.39 31.30 -4.80
C ALA A 218 3.90 32.55 -4.08
N MET A 219 5.19 32.85 -4.18
CA MET A 219 5.76 34.10 -3.63
C MET A 219 5.16 35.34 -4.31
N GLU A 220 5.01 35.30 -5.62
CA GLU A 220 4.39 36.38 -6.39
C GLU A 220 2.89 36.51 -6.06
N ALA A 221 2.18 35.41 -5.88
CA ALA A 221 0.78 35.40 -5.47
C ALA A 221 0.59 36.04 -4.08
N ASP A 222 1.46 35.71 -3.13
CA ASP A 222 1.47 36.28 -1.78
C ASP A 222 1.75 37.80 -1.81
N ARG A 223 2.71 38.23 -2.66
CA ARG A 223 2.99 39.65 -2.87
C ARG A 223 1.76 40.40 -3.38
N ILE A 224 1.05 39.85 -4.37
CA ILE A 224 -0.14 40.48 -4.96
C ILE A 224 -1.26 40.61 -3.93
N ILE A 225 -1.53 39.56 -3.14
CA ILE A 225 -2.54 39.60 -2.07
C ILE A 225 -2.20 40.70 -1.05
N THR A 226 -0.93 40.77 -0.64
CA THR A 226 -0.44 41.76 0.31
C THR A 226 -0.55 43.20 -0.24
N GLU A 227 -0.18 43.43 -1.50
CA GLU A 227 -0.30 44.74 -2.17
C GLU A 227 -1.77 45.20 -2.29
N MET A 228 -2.70 44.26 -2.37
CA MET A 228 -4.14 44.53 -2.41
C MET A 228 -4.75 44.77 -1.01
N GLY A 229 -4.01 44.49 0.07
CA GLY A 229 -4.46 44.67 1.45
C GLY A 229 -5.35 43.54 2.00
N TYR A 230 -5.15 42.31 1.54
CA TYR A 230 -5.89 41.11 1.96
C TYR A 230 -5.13 40.19 2.91
#